data_AF-A0A0A8L3V6-F1
#
_entry.id   AF-A0A0A8L3V6-F1
#
_cell.length_a   1.000
_cell.length_b   1.000
_cell.length_c   1.000
_cell.angle_alpha   90.00
_cell.angle_beta   90.00
_cell.angle_gamma   90.00
#
_symmetry.space_group_name_H-M   'P 1'
#
loop_
_entity.id
_entity.type
_entity.pdbx_description
1 polymer ?
#
loop_
_entity_poly.entity_id
_entity_poly.type
_entity_poly.pdbx_seq_one_letter_code
_entity_poly.pdbx_strand_id
1 'polypeptide(L)'
;MPRITTRKTKKQLAKDPGVQWSLITCDDTSVNNMVAMNSCEVTLWLALLLRQQGKCNIVVPSWLTLQQLDKYLEFEMKNSSRFSNLPWNWLVVSYLLFARCSEDFQDPVHLLRSKIQDLREVRMGKVNKGLRYLNESHLQLENLSLMEINEMRPYACRIMDKLRTIHNSSNDVT
;
A
#
# COMPACT_ATOMS: atom_id res chain seq x y z
N MET A 1 -29.67 27.10 18.90
CA MET A 1 -28.46 26.78 18.12
C MET A 1 -28.89 26.48 16.69
N PRO A 2 -28.47 27.25 15.67
CA PRO A 2 -28.96 27.05 14.31
C PRO A 2 -28.34 25.78 13.71
N ARG A 3 -29.22 24.91 13.22
CA ARG A 3 -28.90 23.61 12.62
C ARG A 3 -28.52 23.86 11.16
N ILE A 4 -27.21 23.93 10.88
CA ILE A 4 -26.71 24.08 9.52
C ILE A 4 -26.85 22.73 8.83
N THR A 5 -27.91 22.58 8.03
CA THR A 5 -28.08 21.42 7.14
C THR A 5 -27.65 21.87 5.74
N THR A 6 -26.53 21.36 5.24
CA THR A 6 -26.07 21.63 3.87
C THR A 6 -26.35 20.42 3.00
N ARG A 7 -27.62 20.23 2.64
CA ARG A 7 -27.94 19.43 1.44
C ARG A 7 -27.80 20.36 0.23
N LYS A 8 -26.60 20.46 -0.33
CA LYS A 8 -26.42 21.17 -1.61
C LYS A 8 -26.92 20.30 -2.75
N THR A 9 -28.00 20.73 -3.38
CA THR A 9 -28.53 20.13 -4.61
C THR A 9 -27.52 20.33 -5.75
N LYS A 10 -27.42 19.37 -6.68
CA LYS A 10 -26.51 19.35 -7.86
C LYS A 10 -26.45 20.64 -8.71
N LYS A 11 -27.31 21.63 -8.46
CA LYS A 11 -27.36 22.95 -9.12
C LYS A 11 -26.35 23.98 -8.58
N GLN A 12 -25.66 23.73 -7.46
CA GLN A 12 -24.63 24.66 -6.92
C GLN A 12 -23.20 24.38 -7.41
N LEU A 13 -23.04 23.62 -8.49
CA LEU A 13 -21.75 23.36 -9.16
C LEU A 13 -21.41 24.37 -10.27
N ALA A 14 -22.09 25.51 -10.30
CA ALA A 14 -21.60 26.65 -11.06
C ALA A 14 -20.50 27.31 -10.21
N LYS A 15 -19.24 27.22 -10.69
CA LYS A 15 -18.12 27.99 -10.14
C LYS A 15 -18.54 29.46 -10.06
N ASP A 16 -18.57 30.03 -8.85
CA ASP A 16 -18.68 31.48 -8.68
C ASP A 16 -17.44 32.11 -9.34
N PRO A 17 -17.60 32.95 -10.38
CA PRO A 17 -16.47 33.47 -11.15
C PRO A 17 -15.62 34.49 -10.38
N GLY A 18 -15.93 34.77 -9.11
CA GLY A 18 -15.27 35.79 -8.27
C GLY A 18 -14.41 35.26 -7.13
N VAL A 19 -14.32 33.94 -6.90
CA VAL A 19 -13.51 33.40 -5.81
C VAL A 19 -12.17 32.90 -6.38
N GLN A 20 -11.16 33.76 -6.32
CA GLN A 20 -9.81 33.51 -6.84
C GLN A 20 -8.93 32.61 -5.94
N TRP A 21 -9.47 32.17 -4.80
CA TRP A 21 -8.78 31.30 -3.84
C TRP A 21 -9.62 30.05 -3.62
N SER A 22 -9.15 28.91 -4.15
CA SER A 22 -9.63 27.59 -3.75
C SER A 22 -8.86 27.12 -2.51
N LEU A 23 -9.54 26.44 -1.58
CA LEU A 23 -8.84 25.68 -0.53
C LEU A 23 -7.86 24.73 -1.22
N ILE A 24 -6.57 24.85 -0.88
CA ILE A 24 -5.45 24.21 -1.61
C ILE A 24 -5.51 22.67 -1.53
N THR A 25 -6.37 22.08 -0.69
CA THR A 25 -6.11 20.73 -0.17
C THR A 25 -7.19 19.67 -0.37
N CYS A 26 -8.27 19.89 -1.10
CA CYS A 26 -9.15 18.78 -1.53
C CYS A 26 -9.86 19.18 -2.82
N ASP A 27 -9.85 18.32 -3.83
CA ASP A 27 -10.88 18.36 -4.87
C ASP A 27 -12.24 18.44 -4.15
N ASP A 28 -13.11 19.38 -4.54
CA ASP A 28 -14.34 19.84 -3.85
C ASP A 28 -15.39 18.75 -3.51
N THR A 29 -15.06 17.46 -3.57
CA THR A 29 -15.86 16.38 -3.00
C THR A 29 -15.75 16.42 -1.47
N SER A 30 -16.70 17.10 -0.83
CA SER A 30 -16.89 16.99 0.62
C SER A 30 -17.07 15.52 1.01
N VAL A 31 -16.28 15.05 1.98
CA VAL A 31 -16.50 13.75 2.62
C VAL A 31 -17.96 13.68 3.09
N ASN A 32 -18.66 12.59 2.76
CA ASN A 32 -20.06 12.39 3.15
C ASN A 32 -20.25 12.70 4.65
N ASN A 33 -21.42 13.20 5.03
CA ASN A 33 -21.73 13.44 6.44
C ASN A 33 -21.52 12.15 7.25
N MET A 34 -20.48 12.13 8.08
CA MET A 34 -20.15 10.97 8.92
C MET A 34 -21.19 10.86 10.02
N VAL A 35 -21.88 9.72 10.06
CA VAL A 35 -22.88 9.41 11.09
C VAL A 35 -22.23 8.51 12.13
N ALA A 36 -22.39 8.85 13.41
CA ALA A 36 -21.88 8.03 14.51
C ALA A 36 -22.43 6.59 14.44
N MET A 37 -21.60 5.62 14.81
CA MET A 37 -21.90 4.18 14.80
C MET A 37 -22.18 3.56 13.42
N ASN A 38 -22.01 4.32 12.32
CA ASN A 38 -22.01 3.78 10.97
C ASN A 38 -20.60 3.80 10.38
N SER A 39 -20.21 2.73 9.67
CA SER A 39 -18.96 2.72 8.92
C SER A 39 -19.04 3.68 7.72
N CYS A 40 -17.94 4.35 7.44
CA CYS A 40 -17.80 5.27 6.32
C CYS A 40 -16.46 5.02 5.64
N GLU A 41 -16.45 5.02 4.31
CA GLU A 41 -15.23 4.90 3.54
C GLU A 41 -14.57 6.27 3.40
N VAL A 42 -13.31 6.35 3.84
CA VAL A 42 -12.49 7.56 3.80
C VAL A 42 -11.07 7.19 3.37
N THR A 43 -10.32 8.17 2.90
CA THR A 43 -8.91 7.99 2.58
C THR A 43 -8.10 7.67 3.85
N LEU A 44 -7.05 6.86 3.70
CA LEU A 44 -6.22 6.42 4.83
C LEU A 44 -5.59 7.59 5.59
N TRP A 45 -5.11 8.63 4.88
CA TRP A 45 -4.49 9.79 5.52
C TRP A 45 -5.49 10.55 6.41
N LEU A 46 -6.73 10.68 5.96
CA LEU A 46 -7.79 11.35 6.72
C LEU A 46 -8.21 10.51 7.92
N ALA A 47 -8.34 9.19 7.73
CA ALA A 47 -8.64 8.25 8.81
C ALA A 47 -7.58 8.33 9.93
N LEU A 48 -6.29 8.35 9.57
CA LEU A 48 -5.19 8.48 10.53
C LEU A 48 -5.19 9.84 11.24
N LEU A 49 -5.52 10.92 10.54
CA LEU A 49 -5.65 12.26 11.13
C LEU A 49 -6.79 12.31 12.17
N LEU A 50 -7.95 11.76 11.82
CA LEU A 50 -9.11 11.70 12.72
C LEU A 50 -8.86 10.79 13.93
N ARG A 51 -8.14 9.67 13.73
CA ARG A 51 -7.71 8.78 14.80
C ARG A 51 -6.77 9.48 15.78
N GLN A 52 -5.81 10.25 15.27
CA GLN A 52 -4.91 11.06 16.11
C GLN A 52 -5.68 12.10 16.94
N GLN A 53 -6.81 12.60 16.46
CA GLN A 53 -7.70 13.50 17.19
C GLN A 53 -8.69 12.77 18.12
N GLY A 54 -8.68 11.44 18.21
CA GLY A 54 -9.60 10.65 19.02
C GLY A 54 -11.05 10.66 18.52
N LYS A 55 -11.28 10.99 17.22
CA LYS A 55 -12.63 11.16 16.65
C LYS A 55 -13.16 9.96 15.90
N CYS A 56 -12.34 8.92 15.68
CA CYS A 56 -12.76 7.70 15.00
C CYS A 56 -11.99 6.46 15.48
N ASN A 57 -12.60 5.30 15.26
CA ASN A 57 -11.93 4.00 15.33
C ASN A 57 -11.76 3.47 13.91
N ILE A 58 -10.58 2.93 13.60
CA ILE A 58 -10.29 2.41 12.26
C ILE A 58 -10.64 0.93 12.23
N VAL A 59 -11.39 0.52 11.21
CA VAL A 59 -11.64 -0.90 10.96
C VAL A 59 -10.41 -1.51 10.31
N VAL A 60 -9.84 -2.54 10.93
CA VAL A 60 -8.67 -3.26 10.43
C VAL A 60 -9.02 -4.02 9.14
N PRO A 61 -8.18 -3.97 8.09
CA PRO A 61 -8.40 -4.74 6.87
C PRO A 61 -8.43 -6.25 7.13
N SER A 62 -9.31 -6.98 6.46
CA SER A 62 -9.51 -8.43 6.64
C SER A 62 -8.30 -9.31 6.28
N TRP A 63 -7.35 -8.79 5.50
CA TRP A 63 -6.11 -9.50 5.18
C TRP A 63 -5.07 -9.43 6.31
N LEU A 64 -5.22 -8.47 7.23
CA LEU A 64 -4.28 -8.18 8.32
C LEU A 64 -4.73 -8.87 9.63
N THR A 65 -4.88 -10.19 9.54
CA THR A 65 -5.27 -11.07 10.66
C THR A 65 -4.25 -12.20 10.75
N LEU A 66 -3.99 -12.72 11.95
CA LEU A 66 -2.99 -13.78 12.16
C LEU A 66 -3.25 -14.99 11.25
N GLN A 67 -4.50 -15.45 11.20
CA GLN A 67 -4.92 -16.58 10.37
C GLN A 67 -4.62 -16.37 8.88
N GLN A 68 -4.77 -15.14 8.39
CA GLN A 68 -4.58 -14.84 6.97
C GLN A 68 -3.09 -14.64 6.63
N LEU A 69 -2.33 -14.01 7.53
CA LEU A 69 -0.88 -13.89 7.42
C LEU A 69 -0.19 -15.26 7.43
N ASP A 70 -0.65 -16.19 8.27
CA ASP A 70 -0.14 -17.57 8.28
C ASP A 70 -0.38 -18.28 6.94
N LYS A 71 -1.57 -18.12 6.36
CA LYS A 71 -1.87 -18.67 5.02
C LYS A 71 -0.95 -18.09 3.95
N TYR A 72 -0.67 -16.78 3.98
CA TYR A 72 0.24 -16.17 3.03
C TYR A 72 1.67 -16.67 3.21
N LEU A 73 2.14 -16.82 4.45
CA LEU A 73 3.46 -17.34 4.76
C LEU A 73 3.61 -18.79 4.30
N GLU A 74 2.64 -19.65 4.60
CA GLU A 74 2.62 -21.03 4.13
C GLU A 74 2.65 -21.11 2.60
N PHE A 75 1.86 -20.28 1.91
CA PHE A 75 1.88 -20.20 0.45
C PHE A 75 3.27 -19.81 -0.07
N GLU A 76 3.91 -18.84 0.58
CA GLU A 76 5.21 -18.33 0.19
C GLU A 76 6.33 -19.37 0.36
N MET A 77 6.24 -20.20 1.41
CA MET A 77 7.17 -21.31 1.66
C MET A 77 6.92 -22.49 0.70
N LYS A 78 5.66 -22.83 0.42
CA LYS A 78 5.30 -23.94 -0.48
C LYS A 78 5.67 -23.63 -1.94
N ASN A 79 5.49 -22.39 -2.38
CA ASN A 79 5.68 -21.99 -3.78
C ASN A 79 6.96 -21.19 -3.95
N SER A 80 8.07 -21.82 -4.32
CA SER A 80 9.35 -21.11 -4.48
C SER A 80 9.39 -20.12 -5.67
N SER A 81 8.61 -20.33 -6.71
CA SER A 81 8.67 -19.55 -7.96
C SER A 81 7.71 -18.36 -8.02
N ARG A 82 6.61 -18.40 -7.26
CA ARG A 82 5.55 -17.38 -7.30
C ARG A 82 5.39 -16.70 -5.96
N PHE A 83 4.96 -15.45 -6.02
CA PHE A 83 4.61 -14.63 -4.86
C PHE A 83 3.11 -14.73 -4.59
N SER A 84 2.75 -14.77 -3.31
CA SER A 84 1.37 -14.65 -2.86
C SER A 84 0.74 -13.33 -3.31
N ASN A 85 -0.57 -13.34 -3.58
CA ASN A 85 -1.33 -12.14 -3.93
C ASN A 85 -1.66 -11.34 -2.67
N LEU A 86 -0.91 -10.27 -2.45
CA LEU A 86 -1.06 -9.33 -1.34
C LEU A 86 -1.37 -7.94 -1.89
N PRO A 87 -2.06 -7.08 -1.11
CA PRO A 87 -2.22 -5.68 -1.48
C PRO A 87 -0.86 -5.04 -1.77
N TRP A 88 -0.75 -4.29 -2.86
CA TRP A 88 0.52 -3.73 -3.32
C TRP A 88 1.27 -2.89 -2.28
N ASN A 89 0.54 -2.28 -1.35
CA ASN A 89 1.03 -1.41 -0.28
C ASN A 89 0.99 -2.05 1.12
N TRP A 90 0.91 -3.38 1.21
CA TRP A 90 0.69 -4.10 2.48
C TRP A 90 1.68 -3.70 3.59
N LEU A 91 2.99 -3.58 3.28
CA LEU A 91 4.01 -3.17 4.26
C LEU A 91 3.76 -1.78 4.85
N VAL A 92 3.42 -0.81 3.99
CA VAL A 92 3.20 0.57 4.42
C VAL A 92 1.92 0.67 5.25
N VAL A 93 0.84 0.02 4.79
CA VAL A 93 -0.45 0.03 5.49
C VAL A 93 -0.31 -0.63 6.86
N SER A 94 0.33 -1.81 6.94
CA SER A 94 0.58 -2.48 8.22
C SER A 94 1.36 -1.62 9.19
N TYR A 95 2.46 -1.00 8.73
CA TYR A 95 3.28 -0.12 9.57
C TYR A 95 2.48 1.06 10.13
N LEU A 96 1.71 1.75 9.27
CA LEU A 96 0.89 2.90 9.68
C LEU A 96 -0.20 2.52 10.69
N LEU A 97 -0.90 1.42 10.43
CA LEU A 97 -1.96 0.94 11.32
C LEU A 97 -1.41 0.50 12.67
N PHE A 98 -0.28 -0.22 12.71
CA PHE A 98 0.34 -0.62 13.97
C PHE A 98 0.87 0.56 14.79
N ALA A 99 1.22 1.68 14.17
CA ALA A 99 1.74 2.85 14.85
C ALA A 99 0.64 3.69 15.53
N ARG A 100 -0.57 3.73 14.95
CA ARG A 100 -1.64 4.66 15.39
C ARG A 100 -2.92 3.96 15.86
N CYS A 101 -3.12 2.70 15.49
CA CYS A 101 -4.37 1.98 15.67
C CYS A 101 -4.16 0.63 16.38
N SER A 102 -3.14 0.50 17.24
CA SER A 102 -2.84 -0.77 17.94
C SER A 102 -4.02 -1.34 18.71
N GLU A 103 -4.83 -0.47 19.31
CA GLU A 103 -5.99 -0.86 20.13
C GLU A 103 -7.20 -1.33 19.32
N ASP A 104 -7.25 -1.04 18.01
CA ASP A 104 -8.39 -1.40 17.17
C ASP A 104 -8.28 -2.85 16.63
N PHE A 105 -7.17 -3.54 16.91
CA PHE A 105 -6.94 -4.92 16.47
C PHE A 105 -7.57 -5.93 17.44
N GLN A 106 -8.18 -6.99 16.87
CA GLN A 106 -8.63 -8.15 17.64
C GLN A 106 -7.46 -9.05 18.06
N ASP A 107 -6.50 -9.24 17.16
CA ASP A 107 -5.30 -10.04 17.40
C ASP A 107 -4.20 -9.23 18.10
N PRO A 108 -3.33 -9.86 18.91
CA PRO A 108 -2.21 -9.18 19.53
C PRO A 108 -1.23 -8.58 18.49
N VAL A 109 -1.04 -7.27 18.52
CA VAL A 109 -0.25 -6.52 17.53
C VAL A 109 1.22 -6.97 17.46
N HIS A 110 1.81 -7.42 18.57
CA HIS A 110 3.19 -7.91 18.58
C HIS A 110 3.37 -9.18 17.74
N LEU A 111 2.38 -10.09 17.76
CA LEU A 111 2.39 -11.30 16.92
C LEU A 111 2.20 -10.93 15.45
N LEU A 112 1.28 -10.01 15.14
CA LEU A 112 1.08 -9.53 13.77
C LEU A 112 2.35 -8.90 13.19
N ARG A 113 3.08 -8.10 13.98
CA ARG A 113 4.38 -7.54 13.59
C ARG A 113 5.40 -8.64 13.30
N SER A 114 5.50 -9.65 14.15
CA SER A 114 6.38 -10.81 13.92
C SER A 114 6.04 -11.50 12.60
N LYS A 115 4.76 -11.80 12.35
CA LYS A 115 4.33 -12.48 11.12
C LYS A 115 4.59 -11.69 9.85
N ILE A 116 4.42 -10.37 9.90
CA ILE A 116 4.76 -9.48 8.77
C ILE A 116 6.27 -9.45 8.52
N GLN A 117 7.06 -9.43 9.59
CA GLN A 117 8.51 -9.49 9.48
C GLN A 117 8.94 -10.81 8.83
N ASP A 118 8.43 -11.95 9.32
CA ASP A 118 8.73 -13.27 8.76
C ASP A 118 8.35 -13.33 7.27
N LEU A 119 7.16 -12.85 6.91
CA LEU A 119 6.70 -12.81 5.52
C LEU A 119 7.62 -11.94 4.64
N ARG A 120 8.04 -10.77 5.13
CA ARG A 120 8.98 -9.88 4.41
C ARG A 120 10.32 -10.58 4.19
N GLU A 121 10.84 -11.27 5.19
CA GLU A 121 12.14 -11.96 5.10
C GLU A 121 12.11 -13.10 4.08
N VAL A 122 11.06 -13.92 4.10
CA VAL A 122 10.87 -15.00 3.11
C VAL A 122 10.79 -14.42 1.71
N ARG A 123 10.00 -13.36 1.51
CA ARG A 123 9.83 -12.71 0.20
C ARG A 123 11.12 -12.05 -0.28
N MET A 124 11.85 -11.35 0.59
CA MET A 124 13.17 -10.78 0.28
C MET A 124 14.16 -11.87 -0.14
N GLY A 125 14.20 -12.99 0.59
CA GLY A 125 15.01 -14.15 0.22
C GLY A 125 14.65 -14.71 -1.16
N LYS A 126 13.37 -14.77 -1.50
CA LYS A 126 12.89 -15.21 -2.82
C LYS A 126 13.26 -14.23 -3.93
N VAL A 127 13.09 -12.93 -3.71
CA VAL A 127 13.50 -11.88 -4.66
C VAL A 127 15.00 -11.97 -4.96
N ASN A 128 15.83 -12.09 -3.92
CA ASN A 128 17.28 -12.24 -4.09
C ASN A 128 17.66 -13.51 -4.86
N LYS A 129 16.95 -14.63 -4.65
CA LYS A 129 17.13 -15.84 -5.46
C LYS A 129 16.70 -15.62 -6.91
N GLY A 130 15.59 -14.91 -7.13
CA GLY A 130 15.10 -14.57 -8.47
C GLY A 130 16.07 -13.70 -9.26
N LEU A 131 16.71 -12.73 -8.62
CA LEU A 131 17.72 -11.87 -9.24
C LEU A 131 19.00 -12.60 -9.67
N ARG A 132 19.28 -13.81 -9.15
CA ARG A 132 20.41 -14.62 -9.64
C ARG A 132 20.21 -15.12 -11.06
N TYR A 133 18.95 -15.19 -11.51
CA TYR A 133 18.58 -15.60 -12.86
C TYR A 133 18.30 -14.39 -13.77
N LEU A 134 18.78 -13.20 -13.40
CA LEU A 134 18.63 -11.98 -14.19
C LEU A 134 19.44 -12.13 -15.48
N ASN A 135 18.73 -12.23 -16.60
CA ASN A 135 19.30 -12.20 -17.96
C ASN A 135 19.02 -10.83 -18.62
N GLU A 136 19.65 -10.57 -19.75
CA GLU A 136 19.52 -9.34 -20.53
C GLU A 136 18.10 -9.09 -21.10
N SER A 137 17.33 -10.18 -21.31
CA SER A 137 16.09 -10.13 -22.07
C SER A 137 14.87 -9.77 -21.22
N HIS A 138 14.62 -10.52 -20.15
CA HIS A 138 13.41 -10.33 -19.34
C HIS A 138 13.49 -11.05 -17.98
N LEU A 139 12.94 -10.45 -16.94
CA LEU A 139 12.72 -11.07 -15.63
C LEU A 139 11.28 -10.81 -15.19
N GLN A 140 10.51 -11.88 -15.00
CA GLN A 140 9.12 -11.81 -14.55
C GLN A 140 9.04 -12.00 -13.04
N LEU A 141 8.63 -10.96 -12.33
CA LEU A 141 8.31 -11.01 -10.91
C LEU A 141 6.89 -10.45 -10.72
N GLU A 142 5.92 -11.34 -10.59
CA GLU A 142 4.52 -10.97 -10.34
C GLU A 142 4.27 -10.72 -8.85
N ASN A 143 3.25 -9.91 -8.52
CA ASN A 143 2.76 -9.70 -7.16
C ASN A 143 3.81 -9.19 -6.16
N LEU A 144 4.77 -8.38 -6.62
CA LEU A 144 5.68 -7.65 -5.73
C LEU A 144 5.01 -6.42 -5.12
N SER A 145 5.38 -6.12 -3.88
CA SER A 145 4.97 -4.92 -3.15
C SER A 145 5.73 -3.68 -3.60
N LEU A 146 5.12 -2.50 -3.40
CA LEU A 146 5.76 -1.21 -3.64
C LEU A 146 7.11 -1.09 -2.92
N MET A 147 7.15 -1.46 -1.63
CA MET A 147 8.37 -1.34 -0.82
C MET A 147 9.45 -2.32 -1.28
N GLU A 148 9.06 -3.54 -1.64
CA GLU A 148 9.97 -4.56 -2.18
C GLU A 148 10.61 -4.07 -3.49
N ILE A 149 9.80 -3.55 -4.41
CA ILE A 149 10.29 -3.00 -5.69
C ILE A 149 11.22 -1.82 -5.42
N ASN A 150 10.85 -0.91 -4.51
CA ASN A 150 11.63 0.30 -4.25
C ASN A 150 13.02 -0.01 -3.69
N GLU A 151 13.14 -1.05 -2.86
CA GLU A 151 14.41 -1.50 -2.27
C GLU A 151 15.34 -2.10 -3.33
N MET A 152 14.81 -2.84 -4.31
CA MET A 152 15.62 -3.51 -5.34
C MET A 152 15.91 -2.63 -6.55
N ARG A 153 15.02 -1.68 -6.88
CA ARG A 153 15.07 -0.83 -8.08
C ARG A 153 16.44 -0.19 -8.37
N PRO A 154 17.11 0.49 -7.42
CA PRO A 154 18.35 1.20 -7.74
C PRO A 154 19.47 0.26 -8.21
N TYR A 155 19.46 -1.01 -7.76
CA TYR A 155 20.46 -1.99 -8.17
C TYR A 155 20.03 -2.73 -9.43
N ALA A 156 18.80 -3.24 -9.47
CA ALA A 156 18.31 -4.06 -10.58
C ALA A 156 18.31 -3.29 -11.91
N CYS A 157 17.83 -2.05 -11.93
CA CYS A 157 17.82 -1.23 -13.16
C CYS A 157 19.25 -0.94 -13.65
N ARG A 158 20.15 -0.55 -12.75
CA ARG A 158 21.54 -0.22 -13.13
C ARG A 158 22.29 -1.43 -13.68
N ILE A 159 22.12 -2.61 -13.06
CA ILE A 159 22.76 -3.84 -13.53
C ILE A 159 22.20 -4.23 -14.89
N MET A 160 20.88 -4.17 -15.07
CA MET A 160 20.24 -4.49 -16.34
C MET A 160 20.70 -3.55 -17.47
N ASP A 161 20.82 -2.24 -17.21
CA ASP A 161 21.33 -1.29 -18.19
C ASP A 161 22.74 -1.67 -18.67
N LYS A 162 23.60 -2.11 -17.75
CA LYS A 162 24.96 -2.58 -18.08
C LYS A 162 24.97 -3.90 -18.82
N LEU A 163 24.18 -4.89 -18.39
CA LEU A 163 24.04 -6.17 -19.09
C LEU A 163 23.55 -5.96 -20.53
N ARG A 164 22.55 -5.10 -20.72
CA ARG A 164 22.04 -4.73 -22.04
C ARG A 164 23.09 -4.02 -22.89
N THR A 165 23.89 -3.13 -22.30
CA THR A 165 24.98 -2.45 -23.02
C THR A 165 26.00 -3.46 -23.56
N ILE A 166 26.42 -4.42 -22.72
CA ILE A 166 27.37 -5.47 -23.10
C ILE A 166 26.77 -6.37 -24.18
N HIS A 167 25.51 -6.77 -24.01
CA HIS A 167 24.82 -7.60 -24.99
C HIS A 167 24.72 -6.92 -26.35
N ASN A 168 24.32 -5.65 -26.40
CA ASN A 168 24.23 -4.88 -27.64
C ASN A 168 25.59 -4.76 -28.33
N SER A 169 26.66 -4.43 -27.57
CA SER A 169 28.00 -4.35 -28.13
C SER A 169 28.51 -5.66 -28.71
N SER A 170 28.06 -6.80 -28.16
CA SER A 170 28.43 -8.12 -28.68
C SER A 170 27.70 -8.44 -29.99
N ASN A 171 26.48 -7.93 -30.16
CA ASN A 171 25.67 -8.16 -31.37
C ASN A 171 26.09 -7.23 -32.53
N ASP A 172 26.64 -6.05 -32.25
CA ASP A 172 27.09 -5.09 -33.28
C ASP A 172 28.35 -5.56 -34.05
N VAL A 173 29.05 -6.59 -33.57
CA VAL A 173 30.29 -7.11 -34.15
C VAL A 173 30.05 -8.21 -35.21
N THR A 174 28.82 -8.69 -35.35
CA THR A 174 28.37 -9.67 -36.36
C THR A 174 27.48 -9.02 -37.40
#